data_AF-A0A820JXC4-F1
#
_entry.id   AF-A0A820JXC4-F1
#
_cell.length_a   1.000
_cell.length_b   1.000
_cell.length_c   1.000
_cell.angle_alpha   90.00
_cell.angle_beta   90.00
_cell.angle_gamma   90.00
#
_symmetry.space_group_name_H-M   'P 1'
#
loop_
_entity.id
_entity.type
_entity.pdbx_description
1 polymer ?
#
loop_
_entity_poly.entity_id
_entity_poly.type
_entity_poly.pdbx_seq_one_letter_code
_entity_poly.pdbx_strand_id
1 'polypeptide(L)'
;MSSASDTQFATVMAEKSSKIIIDSPDVRRESSKNRFDLKNVRDAFVNCIQPDNVLLLGEYVRAYEELCIFVCSLGTVFEWATKDLSNKLIVLKEHQRFDPMNYETIQSMILYEIESGRIQSRDTTLFSQTGKPLQNGSRTLLRLHRALAFLSAFLSEMRNASDDASSATIACNAYSATLAQYHSWPIRYT
;
A
#
# COMPACT_ATOMS: atom_id res chain seq x y z
N MET A 1 37.65 3.92 15.03
CA MET A 1 37.38 4.78 13.85
C MET A 1 36.84 3.92 12.70
N SER A 2 35.67 3.30 12.88
CA SER A 2 35.09 2.36 11.91
C SER A 2 33.56 2.44 11.94
N SER A 3 32.99 3.60 11.58
CA SER A 3 31.55 3.74 11.39
C SER A 3 31.17 4.63 10.20
N ALA A 4 32.16 4.98 9.36
CA ALA A 4 31.95 5.82 8.18
C ALA A 4 31.89 4.99 6.87
N SER A 5 32.41 3.76 6.85
CA SER A 5 32.46 2.88 5.67
C SER A 5 31.12 2.20 5.36
N ASP A 6 30.37 1.79 6.39
CA ASP A 6 29.16 0.98 6.21
C ASP A 6 27.96 1.82 5.73
N THR A 7 27.90 3.08 6.14
CA THR A 7 26.89 4.05 5.69
C THR A 7 27.06 4.40 4.22
N GLN A 8 28.31 4.42 3.73
CA GLN A 8 28.61 4.74 2.34
C GLN A 8 28.29 3.56 1.40
N PHE A 9 28.50 2.32 1.87
CA PHE A 9 28.17 1.12 1.09
C PHE A 9 26.65 0.89 0.96
N ALA A 10 25.88 1.13 2.03
CA ALA A 10 24.42 1.04 2.00
C ALA A 10 23.78 2.12 1.11
N THR A 11 24.36 3.33 1.11
CA THR A 11 23.92 4.43 0.23
C THR A 11 24.19 4.08 -1.23
N VAL A 12 25.38 3.55 -1.55
CA VAL A 12 25.74 3.13 -2.91
C VAL A 12 24.87 1.97 -3.41
N MET A 13 24.47 1.02 -2.58
CA MET A 13 23.58 -0.09 -2.98
C MET A 13 22.12 0.35 -3.17
N ALA A 14 21.64 1.33 -2.40
CA ALA A 14 20.32 1.93 -2.58
C ALA A 14 20.25 2.82 -3.84
N GLU A 15 21.34 3.54 -4.14
CA GLU A 15 21.46 4.35 -5.35
C GLU A 15 21.59 3.49 -6.60
N LYS A 16 22.30 2.34 -6.51
CA LYS A 16 22.43 1.38 -7.62
C LYS A 16 21.11 0.64 -7.90
N SER A 17 20.35 0.31 -6.86
CA SER A 17 19.01 -0.29 -7.01
C SER A 17 17.97 0.71 -7.56
N SER A 18 18.13 1.99 -7.23
CA SER A 18 17.29 3.07 -7.79
C SER A 18 17.66 3.40 -9.24
N LYS A 19 18.94 3.32 -9.62
CA LYS A 19 19.40 3.55 -11.00
C LYS A 19 19.06 2.43 -11.97
N ILE A 20 19.00 1.17 -11.53
CA ILE A 20 18.65 0.03 -12.40
C ILE A 20 17.21 0.14 -12.92
N ILE A 21 16.32 0.82 -12.19
CA ILE A 21 14.93 1.03 -12.62
C ILE A 21 14.77 2.33 -13.45
N ILE A 22 15.63 3.34 -13.24
CA ILE A 22 15.43 4.69 -13.79
C ILE A 22 16.25 4.96 -15.08
N ASP A 23 17.36 4.27 -15.33
CA ASP A 23 18.31 4.62 -16.41
C ASP A 23 18.35 3.65 -17.60
N SER A 24 17.31 2.82 -17.78
CA SER A 24 17.15 2.14 -19.08
C SER A 24 16.68 3.15 -20.13
N PRO A 25 17.36 3.25 -21.29
CA PRO A 25 17.11 4.27 -22.32
C PRO A 25 15.74 4.14 -23.03
N ASP A 26 14.89 3.23 -22.56
CA ASP A 26 13.59 2.87 -23.12
C ASP A 26 12.41 3.65 -22.51
N VAL A 27 12.62 4.37 -21.40
CA VAL A 27 11.52 5.05 -20.68
C VAL A 27 11.02 6.33 -21.39
N ARG A 28 11.70 6.79 -22.44
CA ARG A 28 11.34 8.05 -23.13
C ARG A 28 10.53 7.90 -24.42
N ARG A 29 10.17 6.69 -24.86
CA ARG A 29 9.23 6.49 -25.98
C ARG A 29 8.49 5.15 -25.87
N GLU A 30 7.52 5.08 -24.97
CA GLU A 30 6.41 4.13 -25.14
C GLU A 30 5.08 4.76 -24.73
N SER A 31 4.65 5.71 -25.56
CA SER A 31 3.25 6.09 -25.66
C SER A 31 2.45 4.85 -26.09
N SER A 32 1.77 4.22 -25.12
CA SER A 32 0.79 3.10 -25.19
C SER A 32 1.25 1.74 -24.64
N LYS A 33 1.10 1.51 -23.31
CA LYS A 33 0.77 0.20 -22.68
C LYS A 33 0.61 0.28 -21.14
N ASN A 34 -0.44 0.97 -20.71
CA ASN A 34 -1.25 0.73 -19.50
C ASN A 34 -1.97 2.03 -19.17
N ARG A 35 -3.05 2.31 -19.91
CA ARG A 35 -4.00 3.32 -19.45
C ARG A 35 -4.63 2.75 -18.18
N PHE A 36 -4.44 3.46 -17.08
CA PHE A 36 -5.23 3.25 -15.87
C PHE A 36 -6.73 3.22 -16.23
N ASP A 37 -7.45 2.20 -15.75
CA ASP A 37 -8.90 2.11 -15.89
C ASP A 37 -9.57 1.98 -14.50
N LEU A 38 -10.33 2.99 -14.12
CA LEU A 38 -11.09 3.01 -12.86
C LEU A 38 -12.13 1.89 -12.81
N LYS A 39 -12.57 1.36 -13.96
CA LYS A 39 -13.45 0.19 -14.01
C LYS A 39 -12.75 -1.05 -13.46
N ASN A 40 -11.46 -1.25 -13.75
CA ASN A 40 -10.71 -2.38 -13.23
C ASN A 40 -10.59 -2.31 -11.70
N VAL A 41 -10.33 -1.13 -11.16
CA VAL A 41 -10.32 -0.89 -9.71
C VAL A 41 -11.68 -1.25 -9.09
N ARG A 42 -12.76 -0.71 -9.66
CA ARG A 42 -14.12 -1.00 -9.19
C ARG A 42 -14.43 -2.49 -9.25
N ASP A 43 -14.18 -3.12 -10.38
CA ASP A 43 -14.53 -4.53 -10.61
C ASP A 43 -13.73 -5.44 -9.68
N ALA A 44 -12.46 -5.13 -9.42
CA ALA A 44 -11.66 -5.83 -8.41
C ALA A 44 -12.24 -5.69 -7.00
N PHE A 45 -12.68 -4.49 -6.59
CA PHE A 45 -13.35 -4.30 -5.29
C PHE A 45 -14.71 -5.00 -5.20
N VAL A 46 -15.46 -5.06 -6.31
CA VAL A 46 -16.72 -5.81 -6.36
C VAL A 46 -16.46 -7.32 -6.22
N ASN A 47 -15.47 -7.85 -6.95
CA ASN A 47 -15.09 -9.27 -6.91
C ASN A 47 -14.50 -9.69 -5.56
N CYS A 48 -13.98 -8.75 -4.77
CA CYS A 48 -13.55 -8.99 -3.40
C CYS A 48 -14.71 -9.48 -2.51
N ILE A 49 -15.95 -9.10 -2.82
CA ILE A 49 -17.14 -9.45 -2.05
C ILE A 49 -17.81 -10.65 -2.70
N GLN A 50 -17.70 -11.80 -2.05
CA GLN A 50 -18.37 -13.04 -2.45
C GLN A 50 -19.77 -13.11 -1.80
N PRO A 51 -20.61 -14.08 -2.22
CA PRO A 51 -21.85 -14.40 -1.52
C PRO A 51 -21.61 -14.58 -0.01
N ASP A 52 -22.64 -14.26 0.79
CA ASP A 52 -22.59 -14.31 2.26
C ASP A 52 -21.58 -13.35 2.93
N ASN A 53 -21.19 -12.27 2.22
CA ASN A 53 -20.22 -11.27 2.67
C ASN A 53 -18.82 -11.83 2.95
N VAL A 54 -18.45 -12.94 2.32
CA VAL A 54 -17.09 -13.47 2.40
C VAL A 54 -16.15 -12.55 1.60
N LEU A 55 -15.04 -12.13 2.21
CA LEU A 55 -14.12 -11.18 1.60
C LEU A 55 -12.83 -11.90 1.21
N LEU A 56 -12.59 -12.06 -0.10
CA LEU A 56 -11.38 -12.73 -0.60
C LEU A 56 -10.16 -11.82 -0.42
N LEU A 57 -9.16 -12.29 0.32
CA LEU A 57 -7.95 -11.51 0.56
C LEU A 57 -7.16 -11.28 -0.74
N GLY A 58 -7.11 -12.29 -1.61
CA GLY A 58 -6.41 -12.19 -2.90
C GLY A 58 -6.99 -11.12 -3.82
N GLU A 59 -8.32 -11.06 -3.95
CA GLU A 59 -8.99 -10.02 -4.75
C GLU A 59 -8.90 -8.64 -4.08
N TYR A 60 -8.92 -8.57 -2.74
CA TYR A 60 -8.64 -7.33 -2.00
C TYR A 60 -7.25 -6.78 -2.34
N VAL A 61 -6.23 -7.65 -2.32
CA VAL A 61 -4.85 -7.26 -2.67
C VAL A 61 -4.78 -6.80 -4.12
N ARG A 62 -5.38 -7.55 -5.07
CA ARG A 62 -5.44 -7.15 -6.48
C ARG A 62 -6.11 -5.79 -6.66
N ALA A 63 -7.23 -5.53 -5.99
CA ALA A 63 -7.93 -4.25 -6.05
C ALA A 63 -7.03 -3.08 -5.62
N TYR A 64 -6.22 -3.28 -4.57
CA TYR A 64 -5.25 -2.29 -4.14
C TYR A 64 -4.06 -2.12 -5.11
N GLU A 65 -3.67 -3.13 -5.86
CA GLU A 65 -2.62 -2.98 -6.88
C GLU A 65 -3.09 -2.07 -8.01
N GLU A 66 -4.30 -2.30 -8.52
CA GLU A 66 -4.94 -1.40 -9.50
C GLU A 66 -5.11 0.01 -8.93
N LEU A 67 -5.43 0.11 -7.64
CA LEU A 67 -5.54 1.38 -6.94
C LEU A 67 -4.19 2.10 -6.83
N CYS A 68 -3.08 1.39 -6.59
CA CYS A 68 -1.76 1.99 -6.59
C CYS A 68 -1.39 2.54 -7.96
N ILE A 69 -1.75 1.84 -9.05
CA ILE A 69 -1.55 2.34 -10.43
C ILE A 69 -2.34 3.63 -10.64
N PHE A 70 -3.60 3.69 -10.18
CA PHE A 70 -4.40 4.90 -10.21
C PHE A 70 -3.72 6.06 -9.51
N VAL A 71 -3.35 5.86 -8.24
CA VAL A 71 -2.81 6.92 -7.40
C VAL A 71 -1.46 7.42 -7.95
N CYS A 72 -0.63 6.54 -8.52
CA CYS A 72 0.59 6.93 -9.23
C CYS A 72 0.28 7.81 -10.47
N SER A 73 -0.82 7.53 -11.18
CA SER A 73 -1.21 8.32 -12.36
C SER A 73 -1.64 9.75 -12.04
N LEU A 74 -1.98 10.05 -10.78
CA LEU A 74 -2.34 11.40 -10.32
C LEU A 74 -1.13 12.33 -10.12
N GLY A 75 0.09 11.79 -10.21
CA GLY A 75 1.33 12.57 -10.20
C GLY A 75 2.30 12.16 -9.09
N THR A 76 3.53 12.68 -9.20
CA THR A 76 4.68 12.34 -8.33
C THR A 76 4.48 12.70 -6.86
N VAL A 77 3.59 13.66 -6.57
CA VAL A 77 3.22 14.03 -5.19
C VAL A 77 2.65 12.84 -4.41
N PHE A 78 2.12 11.81 -5.08
CA PHE A 78 1.55 10.62 -4.43
C PHE A 78 2.48 9.40 -4.41
N GLU A 79 3.70 9.51 -4.92
CA GLU A 79 4.64 8.38 -5.05
C GLU A 79 5.05 7.81 -3.68
N TRP A 80 5.17 8.65 -2.65
CA TRP A 80 5.44 8.20 -1.29
C TRP A 80 4.26 7.40 -0.70
N ALA A 81 3.02 7.81 -1.02
CA ALA A 81 1.82 7.16 -0.53
C ALA A 81 1.65 5.78 -1.19
N THR A 82 1.90 5.69 -2.50
CA THR A 82 1.85 4.40 -3.21
C THR A 82 2.97 3.47 -2.78
N LYS A 83 4.17 3.97 -2.48
CA LYS A 83 5.24 3.15 -1.88
C LYS A 83 4.84 2.57 -0.52
N ASP A 84 4.20 3.37 0.34
CA ASP A 84 3.72 2.91 1.65
C ASP A 84 2.58 1.88 1.54
N LEU A 85 1.69 2.02 0.54
CA LEU A 85 0.66 1.03 0.22
C LEU A 85 1.27 -0.27 -0.32
N SER A 86 2.12 -0.19 -1.35
CA SER A 86 2.77 -1.35 -1.98
C SER A 86 3.54 -2.20 -0.97
N ASN A 87 4.27 -1.59 -0.04
CA ASN A 87 4.96 -2.31 1.03
C ASN A 87 4.00 -3.13 1.92
N LYS A 88 2.78 -2.65 2.16
CA LYS A 88 1.76 -3.38 2.93
C LYS A 88 1.13 -4.51 2.12
N LEU A 89 0.96 -4.33 0.81
CA LEU A 89 0.48 -5.40 -0.07
C LEU A 89 1.49 -6.55 -0.13
N ILE A 90 2.80 -6.24 -0.18
CA ILE A 90 3.86 -7.25 -0.09
C ILE A 90 3.73 -8.07 1.20
N VAL A 91 3.47 -7.42 2.34
CA VAL A 91 3.26 -8.13 3.61
C VAL A 91 2.09 -9.12 3.53
N LEU A 92 0.95 -8.71 2.99
CA LEU A 92 -0.21 -9.60 2.85
C LEU A 92 0.05 -10.75 1.87
N LYS A 93 0.73 -10.48 0.75
CA LYS A 93 1.12 -11.49 -0.24
C LYS A 93 2.08 -12.53 0.33
N GLU A 94 3.04 -12.10 1.13
CA GLU A 94 3.97 -13.03 1.79
C GLU A 94 3.18 -13.93 2.75
N HIS A 95 2.30 -13.39 3.60
CA HIS A 95 1.46 -14.23 4.46
C HIS A 95 0.60 -15.23 3.66
N GLN A 96 -0.04 -14.78 2.58
CA GLN A 96 -0.83 -15.65 1.69
C GLN A 96 0.01 -16.73 1.02
N ARG A 97 1.29 -16.46 0.73
CA ARG A 97 2.23 -17.44 0.19
C ARG A 97 2.63 -18.50 1.22
N PHE A 98 2.84 -18.10 2.48
CA PHE A 98 3.27 -19.02 3.55
C PHE A 98 2.11 -19.85 4.10
N ASP A 99 0.90 -19.28 4.19
CA ASP A 99 -0.28 -19.95 4.74
C ASP A 99 -1.53 -19.64 3.91
N PRO A 100 -1.66 -20.22 2.70
CA PRO A 100 -2.74 -19.90 1.78
C PRO A 100 -4.13 -20.21 2.32
N MET A 101 -4.27 -21.25 3.16
CA MET A 101 -5.57 -21.65 3.71
C MET A 101 -6.07 -20.64 4.74
N ASN A 102 -5.23 -20.25 5.70
CA ASN A 102 -5.67 -19.31 6.73
C ASN A 102 -5.82 -17.88 6.16
N TYR A 103 -5.07 -17.54 5.11
CA TYR A 103 -5.10 -16.24 4.44
C TYR A 103 -5.90 -16.23 3.13
N GLU A 104 -6.86 -17.15 2.96
CA GLU A 104 -7.76 -17.15 1.80
C GLU A 104 -8.75 -15.97 1.86
N THR A 105 -9.38 -15.79 3.02
CA THR A 105 -10.36 -14.73 3.27
C THR A 105 -9.87 -13.79 4.37
N ILE A 106 -10.40 -12.56 4.39
CA ILE A 106 -10.13 -11.62 5.48
C ILE A 106 -10.62 -12.19 6.81
N GLN A 107 -11.77 -12.87 6.81
CA GLN A 107 -12.37 -13.46 8.00
C GLN A 107 -11.50 -14.58 8.57
N SER A 108 -11.11 -15.55 7.74
CA SER A 108 -10.24 -16.66 8.15
C SER A 108 -8.90 -16.15 8.68
N MET A 109 -8.33 -15.12 8.03
CA MET A 109 -7.08 -14.50 8.45
C MET A 109 -7.20 -13.93 9.87
N ILE A 110 -8.24 -13.15 10.13
CA ILE A 110 -8.44 -12.50 11.43
C ILE A 110 -8.64 -13.56 12.51
N LEU A 111 -9.49 -14.57 12.27
CA LEU A 111 -9.72 -15.65 13.23
C LEU A 111 -8.44 -16.41 13.54
N TYR A 112 -7.68 -16.80 12.52
CA TYR A 112 -6.41 -17.49 12.66
C TYR A 112 -5.40 -16.68 13.48
N GLU A 113 -5.25 -15.38 13.20
CA GLU A 113 -4.30 -14.55 13.94
C GLU A 113 -4.72 -14.31 15.40
N ILE A 114 -6.03 -14.32 15.70
CA ILE A 114 -6.54 -14.28 17.08
C ILE A 114 -6.21 -15.59 17.80
N GLU A 115 -6.59 -16.73 17.22
CA GLU A 115 -6.44 -18.06 17.83
C GLU A 115 -4.98 -18.45 18.03
N SER A 116 -4.11 -18.06 17.10
CA SER A 116 -2.65 -18.26 17.21
C SER A 116 -1.95 -17.27 18.14
N GLY A 117 -2.67 -16.33 18.75
CA GLY A 117 -2.12 -15.31 19.65
C GLY A 117 -1.28 -14.23 18.94
N ARG A 118 -1.22 -14.25 17.61
CA ARG A 118 -0.39 -13.36 16.80
C ARG A 118 -0.79 -11.90 16.90
N ILE A 119 -2.06 -11.57 17.13
CA ILE A 119 -2.49 -10.15 17.22
C ILE A 119 -1.91 -9.46 18.46
N GLN A 120 -1.60 -10.20 19.53
CA GLN A 120 -1.12 -9.65 20.79
C GLN A 120 0.41 -9.51 20.83
N SER A 121 1.14 -10.24 19.98
CA SER A 121 2.60 -10.13 19.88
C SER A 121 3.00 -9.09 18.82
N ARG A 122 3.94 -8.20 19.19
CA ARG A 122 4.61 -7.31 18.23
C ARG A 122 5.51 -8.07 17.26
N ASP A 123 5.97 -9.25 17.67
CA ASP A 123 6.79 -10.15 16.87
C ASP A 123 5.92 -11.24 16.26
N THR A 124 5.90 -11.31 14.94
CA THR A 124 5.43 -12.50 14.23
C THR A 124 6.61 -13.43 14.01
N THR A 125 6.36 -14.75 14.01
CA THR A 125 7.38 -15.76 13.75
C THR A 125 7.82 -15.84 12.28
N LEU A 126 7.23 -15.01 11.41
CA LEU A 126 7.51 -14.93 9.99
C LEU A 126 8.45 -13.77 9.69
N PHE A 127 9.41 -14.01 8.80
CA PHE A 127 10.36 -13.00 8.33
C PHE A 127 10.14 -12.74 6.84
N SER A 128 10.24 -11.47 6.45
CA SER A 128 10.30 -11.07 5.04
C SER A 128 11.57 -11.61 4.37
N GLN A 129 11.62 -11.57 3.04
CA GLN A 129 12.81 -11.90 2.24
C GLN A 129 14.07 -11.11 2.66
N THR A 130 13.90 -9.97 3.34
CA THR A 130 14.99 -9.14 3.88
C THR A 130 15.46 -9.55 5.29
N GLY A 131 14.94 -10.65 5.84
CA GLY A 131 15.27 -11.13 7.18
C GLY A 131 14.63 -10.33 8.33
N LYS A 132 13.77 -9.36 8.02
CA LYS A 132 13.04 -8.55 9.02
C LYS A 132 11.71 -9.20 9.41
N PRO A 133 11.29 -9.14 10.69
CA PRO A 133 10.02 -9.70 11.13
C PRO A 133 8.87 -9.04 10.37
N LEU A 134 7.97 -9.87 9.88
CA LEU A 134 6.83 -9.40 9.09
C LEU A 134 5.78 -8.80 10.03
N GLN A 135 5.12 -7.74 9.58
CA GLN A 135 3.99 -7.18 10.33
C GLN A 135 2.80 -8.15 10.26
N ASN A 136 1.97 -8.15 11.30
CA ASN A 136 0.76 -8.96 11.41
C ASN A 136 -0.21 -8.60 10.27
N GLY A 137 -0.89 -9.59 9.70
CA GLY A 137 -1.82 -9.45 8.58
C GLY A 137 -2.97 -8.53 8.92
N SER A 138 -3.65 -8.75 10.06
CA SER A 138 -4.80 -7.95 10.51
C SER A 138 -4.42 -6.48 10.76
N ARG A 139 -3.24 -6.24 11.34
CA ARG A 139 -2.72 -4.87 11.55
C ARG A 139 -2.43 -4.19 10.21
N THR A 140 -1.85 -4.93 9.27
CA THR A 140 -1.55 -4.44 7.92
C THR A 140 -2.84 -4.12 7.15
N LEU A 141 -3.83 -5.01 7.21
CA LEU A 141 -5.15 -4.83 6.63
C LEU A 141 -5.85 -3.59 7.20
N LEU A 142 -5.83 -3.40 8.52
CA LEU A 142 -6.42 -2.21 9.15
C LEU A 142 -5.81 -0.90 8.63
N ARG A 143 -4.49 -0.87 8.45
CA ARG A 143 -3.80 0.31 7.90
C ARG A 143 -4.17 0.55 6.44
N LEU A 144 -4.27 -0.51 5.65
CA LEU A 144 -4.75 -0.42 4.27
C LEU A 144 -6.18 0.13 4.24
N HIS A 145 -7.09 -0.42 5.06
CA HIS A 145 -8.48 0.00 5.10
C HIS A 145 -8.64 1.50 5.44
N ARG A 146 -7.85 2.00 6.41
CA ARG A 146 -7.78 3.44 6.70
C ARG A 146 -7.27 4.26 5.52
N ALA A 147 -6.30 3.75 4.77
CA ALA A 147 -5.81 4.40 3.57
C ALA A 147 -6.86 4.46 2.45
N LEU A 148 -7.74 3.45 2.35
CA LEU A 148 -8.86 3.47 1.41
C LEU A 148 -9.92 4.49 1.81
N ALA A 149 -10.19 4.66 3.11
CA ALA A 149 -11.06 5.72 3.59
C ALA A 149 -10.51 7.11 3.22
N PHE A 150 -9.20 7.33 3.39
CA PHE A 150 -8.52 8.53 2.90
C PHE A 150 -8.72 8.73 1.40
N LEU A 151 -8.47 7.70 0.59
CA LEU A 151 -8.55 7.81 -0.85
C LEU A 151 -9.99 8.06 -1.34
N SER A 152 -10.97 7.42 -0.70
CA SER A 152 -12.39 7.65 -0.99
C SER A 152 -12.80 9.10 -0.70
N ALA A 153 -12.35 9.66 0.43
CA ALA A 153 -12.58 11.07 0.76
C ALA A 153 -11.89 12.00 -0.25
N PHE A 154 -10.64 11.72 -0.59
CA PHE A 154 -9.88 12.48 -1.58
C PHE A 154 -10.55 12.47 -2.97
N LEU A 155 -10.99 11.31 -3.45
CA LEU A 155 -11.72 11.18 -4.71
C LEU A 155 -13.07 11.93 -4.68
N SER A 156 -13.75 11.90 -3.54
CA SER A 156 -15.03 12.59 -3.36
C SER A 156 -14.87 14.12 -3.39
N GLU A 157 -13.81 14.63 -2.75
CA GLU A 157 -13.48 16.06 -2.81
C GLU A 157 -13.02 16.48 -4.20
N MET A 158 -12.19 15.67 -4.86
CA MET A 158 -11.74 15.92 -6.24
C MET A 158 -12.91 16.01 -7.21
N ARG A 159 -13.95 15.17 -7.04
CA ARG A 159 -15.18 15.22 -7.85
C ARG A 159 -15.93 16.55 -7.73
N ASN A 160 -15.86 17.20 -6.57
CA ASN A 160 -16.59 18.44 -6.29
C ASN A 160 -15.71 19.70 -6.45
N ALA A 161 -14.41 19.52 -6.74
CA ALA A 161 -13.45 20.61 -6.85
C ALA A 161 -13.59 21.32 -8.21
N SER A 162 -13.30 22.63 -8.22
CA SER A 162 -13.17 23.40 -9.46
C SER A 162 -11.92 22.97 -10.23
N ASP A 163 -11.90 23.14 -11.55
CA ASP A 163 -10.75 22.77 -12.42
C ASP A 163 -9.44 23.47 -12.01
N ASP A 164 -9.50 24.63 -11.36
CA ASP A 164 -8.35 25.39 -10.85
C ASP A 164 -7.86 24.94 -9.47
N ALA A 165 -8.54 23.98 -8.83
CA ALA A 165 -8.20 23.55 -7.48
C ALA A 165 -6.94 22.69 -7.48
N SER A 166 -5.99 23.02 -6.60
CA SER A 166 -4.78 22.23 -6.42
C SER A 166 -5.10 20.86 -5.83
N SER A 167 -4.78 19.80 -6.57
CA SER A 167 -4.89 18.41 -6.11
C SER A 167 -4.09 18.14 -4.83
N ALA A 168 -3.00 18.88 -4.60
CA ALA A 168 -2.22 18.80 -3.37
C ALA A 168 -2.98 19.35 -2.15
N THR A 169 -3.75 20.43 -2.33
CA THR A 169 -4.58 21.00 -1.25
C THR A 169 -5.73 20.06 -0.88
N ILE A 170 -6.37 19.46 -1.89
CA ILE A 170 -7.43 18.47 -1.70
C ILE A 170 -6.88 17.22 -0.98
N ALA A 171 -5.71 16.74 -1.39
CA ALA A 171 -5.04 15.62 -0.72
C ALA A 171 -4.71 15.94 0.75
N CYS A 172 -4.23 17.14 1.04
CA CYS A 172 -3.92 17.57 2.41
C CYS A 172 -5.18 17.61 3.30
N ASN A 173 -6.29 18.12 2.77
CA ASN A 173 -7.57 18.17 3.46
C ASN A 173 -8.10 16.76 3.76
N ALA A 174 -8.16 15.90 2.75
CA ALA A 174 -8.57 14.52 2.91
C ALA A 174 -7.68 13.75 3.90
N TYR A 175 -6.36 14.01 3.89
CA TYR A 175 -5.40 13.39 4.81
C TYR A 175 -5.66 13.82 6.25
N SER A 176 -5.87 15.12 6.46
CA SER A 176 -6.20 15.72 7.75
C SER A 176 -7.51 15.16 8.33
N ALA A 177 -8.51 14.94 7.48
CA ALA A 177 -9.81 14.42 7.89
C ALA A 177 -9.79 12.92 8.24
N THR A 178 -8.82 12.13 7.72
CA THR A 178 -8.87 10.66 7.77
C THR A 178 -7.67 10.00 8.44
N LEU A 179 -6.45 10.18 7.91
CA LEU A 179 -5.24 9.49 8.38
C LEU A 179 -4.56 10.23 9.53
N ALA A 180 -4.68 11.56 9.59
CA ALA A 180 -4.01 12.37 10.61
C ALA A 180 -4.38 11.96 12.04
N GLN A 181 -5.63 11.55 12.29
CA GLN A 181 -6.10 11.06 13.59
C GLN A 181 -5.37 9.79 14.08
N TYR A 182 -4.72 9.04 13.18
CA TYR A 182 -4.02 7.80 13.50
C TYR A 182 -2.49 7.89 13.40
N HIS A 183 -1.96 9.03 12.97
CA HIS A 183 -0.52 9.28 12.87
C HIS A 183 -0.02 10.11 14.08
N SER A 184 1.11 9.69 14.65
CA SER A 184 1.84 10.42 15.68
C SER A 184 2.30 11.78 15.15
N TRP A 185 2.38 12.78 16.04
CA TRP A 185 2.59 14.21 15.74
C TRP A 185 3.66 14.53 14.66
N PRO A 186 4.83 13.86 14.58
CA PRO A 186 5.85 14.18 13.55
C PRO A 186 5.41 13.92 12.10
N ILE A 187 4.57 12.90 11.88
CA ILE A 187 4.15 12.46 10.52
C ILE A 187 3.04 13.37 9.95
N ARG A 188 2.52 14.31 10.75
CA ARG A 188 1.49 15.26 10.30
C ARG A 188 2.06 16.49 9.57
N TYR A 189 3.36 16.76 9.71
CA TYR A 189 4.01 18.00 9.25
C TYR A 189 5.17 17.78 8.27
N THR A 190 5.44 16.53 7.88
CA THR A 190 6.40 16.13 6.83
C THR A 190 5.66 15.71 5.58
#